data_AF-A0A6S6UI26-F1
#
_entry.id   AF-A0A6S6UI26-F1
#
_cell.length_a   1.000
_cell.length_b   1.000
_cell.length_c   1.000
_cell.angle_alpha   90.00
_cell.angle_beta   90.00
_cell.angle_gamma   90.00
#
_symmetry.space_group_name_H-M   'P 1'
#
loop_
_entity.id
_entity.type
_entity.pdbx_description
1 polymer ?
#
loop_
_entity_poly.entity_id
_entity_poly.type
_entity_poly.pdbx_seq_one_letter_code
_entity_poly.pdbx_strand_id
1 'polypeptide(L)'
;MKFDNHNMAEIKQYFPNLELNSGNIRGEIEFSAQYIQNHRKQWIIEPCEPMQDHCVYGKYQVKIAPNNPSTPKVFETGGKIKSLAQKLGMQSFDLHLNVDDSCCLDYLLNFPEQLSASAFILHKVYPFFVWQAYYDKFHTPPPVGEYSHGRRAAFHEFYKDLKNLKRNDRCICGSGKKFKKCCEVSLLQVST
;
A
#
# COMPACT_ATOMS: atom_id res chain seq x y z
N MET A 1 -5.64 11.27 -10.62
CA MET A 1 -6.04 11.68 -9.25
C MET A 1 -5.51 13.08 -8.98
N LYS A 2 -6.35 14.00 -8.48
CA LYS A 2 -5.96 15.34 -8.03
C LYS A 2 -5.97 15.36 -6.51
N PHE A 3 -5.02 16.07 -5.90
CA PHE A 3 -4.98 16.27 -4.45
C PHE A 3 -5.49 17.67 -4.13
N ASP A 4 -6.36 17.76 -3.13
CA ASP A 4 -6.91 19.01 -2.62
C ASP A 4 -6.98 19.02 -1.08
N ASN A 5 -7.36 20.16 -0.51
CA ASN A 5 -7.46 20.33 0.94
C ASN A 5 -8.54 19.45 1.58
N HIS A 6 -9.58 19.05 0.84
CA HIS A 6 -10.59 18.14 1.34
C HIS A 6 -10.00 16.75 1.53
N ASN A 7 -9.21 16.27 0.57
CA ASN A 7 -8.48 15.01 0.71
C ASN A 7 -7.54 15.02 1.91
N MET A 8 -6.87 16.15 2.17
CA MET A 8 -5.89 16.25 3.25
C MET A 8 -6.49 16.11 4.63
N ALA A 9 -7.74 16.56 4.85
CA ALA A 9 -8.39 16.44 6.15
C ALA A 9 -8.55 14.97 6.59
N GLU A 10 -8.92 14.08 5.66
CA GLU A 10 -9.02 12.64 5.92
C GLU A 10 -7.64 12.00 6.06
N ILE A 11 -6.70 12.34 5.17
CA ILE A 11 -5.33 11.80 5.20
C ILE A 11 -4.65 12.10 6.54
N LYS A 12 -4.81 13.33 7.06
CA LYS A 12 -4.21 13.76 8.33
C LYS A 12 -4.74 13.02 9.56
N GLN A 13 -5.89 12.35 9.48
CA GLN A 13 -6.37 11.48 10.56
C GLN A 13 -5.47 10.25 10.76
N TYR A 14 -4.84 9.79 9.68
CA TYR A 14 -3.96 8.62 9.69
C TYR A 14 -2.48 8.99 9.65
N PHE A 15 -2.15 10.06 8.92
CA PHE A 15 -0.78 10.50 8.66
C PHE A 15 -0.67 12.01 8.91
N PRO A 16 -0.57 12.44 10.19
CA PRO A 16 -0.65 13.86 10.57
C PRO A 16 0.48 14.70 9.99
N ASN A 17 1.62 14.08 9.69
CA ASN A 17 2.81 14.73 9.15
C ASN A 17 2.81 14.85 7.61
N LEU A 18 1.72 14.47 6.93
CA LEU A 18 1.55 14.69 5.49
C LEU A 18 0.88 16.02 5.19
N GLU A 19 1.42 16.72 4.19
CA GLU A 19 0.99 18.05 3.78
C GLU A 19 0.86 18.17 2.26
N LEU A 20 -0.09 18.98 1.79
CA LEU A 20 -0.24 19.32 0.39
C LEU A 20 0.65 20.53 0.06
N ASN A 21 1.67 20.33 -0.76
CA ASN A 21 2.56 21.38 -1.23
C ASN A 21 2.68 21.33 -2.76
N SER A 22 2.29 22.43 -3.41
CA SER A 22 2.43 22.60 -4.87
C SER A 22 1.81 21.43 -5.66
N GLY A 23 0.62 20.98 -5.23
CA GLY A 23 -0.10 19.87 -5.86
C GLY A 23 0.45 18.47 -5.56
N ASN A 24 1.47 18.34 -4.70
CA ASN A 24 2.01 17.06 -4.24
C ASN A 24 1.70 16.86 -2.76
N ILE A 25 1.51 15.62 -2.33
CA ILE A 25 1.52 15.30 -0.90
C ILE A 25 2.96 14.99 -0.50
N ARG A 26 3.45 15.59 0.58
CA ARG A 26 4.80 15.40 1.11
C ARG A 26 4.79 15.29 2.62
N GLY A 27 5.82 14.70 3.16
CA GLY A 27 6.06 14.65 4.60
C GLY A 27 6.36 13.23 5.03
N GLU A 28 5.95 12.90 6.24
CA GLU A 28 6.38 11.68 6.89
C GLU A 28 5.25 10.67 7.08
N ILE A 29 5.55 9.41 6.77
CA ILE A 29 4.75 8.25 7.17
C ILE A 29 5.52 7.54 8.29
N GLU A 30 4.96 7.58 9.50
CA GLU A 30 5.49 6.92 10.69
C GLU A 30 4.48 5.89 11.20
N PHE A 31 4.95 4.69 11.57
CA PHE A 31 4.11 3.61 12.06
C PHE A 31 4.87 2.57 12.88
N SER A 32 4.12 1.83 13.69
CA SER A 32 4.49 0.54 14.26
C SER A 32 3.41 -0.46 13.86
N ALA A 33 3.79 -1.53 13.16
CA ALA A 33 2.85 -2.44 12.52
C ALA A 33 3.34 -3.88 12.55
N GLN A 34 2.42 -4.83 12.36
CA GLN A 34 2.72 -6.25 12.24
C GLN A 34 1.84 -6.91 11.18
N TYR A 35 2.33 -8.02 10.63
CA TYR A 35 1.51 -8.92 9.82
C TYR A 35 0.87 -9.95 10.73
N ILE A 36 -0.46 -10.03 10.72
CA ILE A 36 -1.22 -11.05 11.46
C ILE A 36 -2.20 -11.77 10.56
N GLN A 37 -2.60 -12.99 10.94
CA GLN A 37 -3.68 -13.69 10.28
C GLN A 37 -5.02 -13.35 10.94
N ASN A 38 -5.98 -12.88 10.13
CA ASN A 38 -7.36 -12.71 10.59
C ASN A 38 -8.05 -14.06 10.81
N HIS A 39 -9.30 -14.04 11.27
CA HIS A 39 -10.14 -15.25 11.49
C HIS A 39 -10.33 -16.14 10.24
N ARG A 40 -9.91 -15.69 9.05
CA ARG A 40 -9.98 -16.41 7.77
C ARG A 40 -8.61 -16.88 7.29
N LYS A 41 -7.58 -16.78 8.13
CA LYS A 41 -6.19 -17.09 7.79
C LYS A 41 -5.65 -16.20 6.67
N GLN A 42 -6.21 -15.01 6.49
CA GLN A 42 -5.67 -14.01 5.56
C GLN A 42 -4.72 -13.10 6.32
N TRP A 43 -3.55 -12.86 5.76
CA TRP A 43 -2.60 -11.91 6.31
C TRP A 43 -3.09 -10.48 6.11
N ILE A 44 -3.07 -9.71 7.19
CA ILE A 44 -3.43 -8.29 7.24
C ILE A 44 -2.35 -7.52 8.00
N ILE A 45 -2.29 -6.21 7.77
CA ILE A 45 -1.44 -5.31 8.53
C ILE A 45 -2.28 -4.71 9.66
N GLU A 46 -1.82 -4.84 10.89
CA GLU A 46 -2.43 -4.19 12.06
C GLU A 46 -1.39 -3.34 12.80
N PRO A 47 -1.82 -2.25 13.46
CA PRO A 47 -0.95 -1.51 14.36
C PRO A 47 -0.49 -2.41 15.52
N CYS A 48 0.67 -2.10 16.08
CA CYS A 48 1.13 -2.79 17.27
C CYS A 48 2.03 -1.90 18.14
N GLU A 49 2.17 -2.29 19.40
CA GLU A 49 3.01 -1.57 20.35
C GLU A 49 4.48 -1.62 19.90
N PRO A 50 5.17 -0.46 19.88
CA PRO A 50 6.60 -0.42 19.64
C PRO A 50 7.34 -1.38 20.58
N MET A 51 8.45 -1.96 20.11
CA MET A 51 9.35 -2.85 20.87
C MET A 51 8.92 -4.33 21.01
N GLN A 52 7.78 -4.76 20.46
CA GLN A 52 7.50 -6.20 20.34
C GLN A 52 8.34 -6.83 19.21
N ASP A 53 8.87 -8.04 19.42
CA ASP A 53 9.80 -8.69 18.47
C ASP A 53 9.19 -8.92 17.07
N HIS A 54 7.88 -9.12 16.99
CA HIS A 54 7.17 -9.34 15.74
C HIS A 54 6.68 -8.04 15.07
N CYS A 55 6.85 -6.89 15.73
CA CYS A 55 6.51 -5.58 15.20
C CYS A 55 7.63 -4.97 14.36
N VAL A 56 7.24 -4.28 13.30
CA VAL A 56 8.14 -3.47 12.48
C VAL A 56 7.80 -2.01 12.70
N TYR A 57 8.85 -1.21 12.92
CA TYR A 57 8.74 0.23 13.01
C TYR A 57 9.28 0.86 11.73
N GLY A 58 8.55 1.83 11.18
CA GLY A 58 8.91 2.52 9.97
C GLY A 58 8.70 4.02 10.11
N LYS A 59 9.65 4.77 9.58
CA LYS A 59 9.61 6.23 9.49
C LYS A 59 10.22 6.62 8.14
N TYR A 60 9.38 7.08 7.22
CA TYR A 60 9.75 7.33 5.83
C TYR A 60 9.35 8.73 5.42
N GLN A 61 10.30 9.46 4.82
CA GLN A 61 10.01 10.71 4.14
C GLN A 61 9.50 10.40 2.75
N VAL A 62 8.32 10.92 2.40
CA VAL A 62 7.61 10.53 1.19
C VAL A 62 7.18 11.75 0.36
N LYS A 63 7.11 11.53 -0.95
CA LYS A 63 6.48 12.43 -1.90
C LYS A 63 5.51 11.65 -2.77
N ILE A 64 4.26 12.10 -2.84
CA ILE A 64 3.22 11.55 -3.70
C ILE A 64 2.86 12.62 -4.73
N ALA A 65 3.21 12.34 -5.99
CA ALA A 65 2.99 13.24 -7.12
C ALA A 65 1.82 12.76 -7.99
N PRO A 66 0.89 13.66 -8.37
CA PRO A 66 -0.10 13.35 -9.40
C PRO A 66 0.56 12.87 -10.69
N ASN A 67 -0.09 11.95 -11.40
CA ASN A 67 0.46 11.36 -12.62
C ASN A 67 -0.67 11.05 -13.61
N ASN A 68 -1.46 12.05 -14.01
CA ASN A 68 -2.67 11.86 -14.82
C ASN A 68 -2.32 11.42 -16.27
N PRO A 69 -3.01 10.45 -16.89
CA PRO A 69 -4.18 9.67 -16.42
C PRO A 69 -3.87 8.47 -15.51
N SER A 70 -2.60 8.21 -15.24
CA SER A 70 -2.13 7.07 -14.44
C SER A 70 -2.23 7.28 -12.91
N THR A 71 -1.89 6.22 -12.18
CA THR A 71 -1.76 6.20 -10.72
C THR A 71 -0.68 7.18 -10.25
N PRO A 72 -0.89 7.93 -9.16
CA PRO A 72 0.14 8.81 -8.59
C PRO A 72 1.47 8.09 -8.41
N LYS A 73 2.57 8.80 -8.69
CA LYS A 73 3.92 8.31 -8.40
C LYS A 73 4.27 8.59 -6.95
N VAL A 74 4.86 7.61 -6.29
CA VAL A 74 5.30 7.72 -4.90
C VAL A 74 6.81 7.58 -4.87
N PHE A 75 7.45 8.38 -4.04
CA PHE A 75 8.90 8.37 -3.85
C PHE A 75 9.19 8.32 -2.36
N GLU A 76 10.16 7.50 -1.98
CA GLU A 76 10.82 7.59 -0.67
C GLU A 76 11.98 8.58 -0.81
N THR A 77 11.89 9.73 -0.15
CA THR A 77 12.80 10.87 -0.33
C THR A 77 13.85 10.97 0.77
N GLY A 78 13.77 10.13 1.80
CA GLY A 78 14.76 10.06 2.89
C GLY A 78 15.96 9.17 2.56
N GLY A 79 15.90 8.38 1.48
CA GLY A 79 17.00 7.53 1.03
C GLY A 79 17.17 6.23 1.83
N LYS A 80 16.21 5.90 2.71
CA LYS A 80 16.26 4.71 3.57
C LYS A 80 16.28 3.42 2.74
N ILE A 81 15.43 3.32 1.70
CA ILE A 81 15.33 2.10 0.88
C ILE A 81 16.61 1.90 0.06
N LYS A 82 17.14 2.97 -0.54
CA LYS A 82 18.39 2.91 -1.29
C LYS A 82 19.58 2.56 -0.41
N SER A 83 19.62 3.12 0.80
CA SER A 83 20.67 2.82 1.79
C SER A 83 20.61 1.35 2.20
N LEU A 84 19.41 0.78 2.37
CA LEU A 84 19.23 -0.64 2.63
C LEU A 84 19.74 -1.50 1.47
N ALA A 85 19.38 -1.16 0.22
CA ALA A 85 19.88 -1.87 -0.96
C ALA A 85 21.43 -1.90 -0.99
N GLN A 86 22.05 -0.73 -0.79
CA GLN A 86 23.50 -0.61 -0.75
C GLN A 86 24.12 -1.44 0.39
N LYS A 87 23.54 -1.38 1.60
CA LYS A 87 24.00 -2.13 2.77
C LYS A 87 23.98 -3.65 2.54
N LEU A 88 22.97 -4.14 1.81
CA LEU A 88 22.78 -5.57 1.53
C LEU A 88 23.45 -6.02 0.22
N GLY A 89 24.07 -5.11 -0.55
CA GLY A 89 24.61 -5.43 -1.87
C GLY A 89 23.54 -5.78 -2.91
N MET A 90 22.31 -5.31 -2.69
CA MET A 90 21.15 -5.52 -3.57
C MET A 90 20.98 -4.38 -4.57
N GLN A 91 20.24 -4.64 -5.64
CA GLN A 91 19.82 -3.59 -6.56
C GLN A 91 18.55 -2.91 -6.03
N SER A 92 18.33 -1.65 -6.38
CA SER A 92 17.14 -0.92 -5.94
C SER A 92 15.82 -1.55 -6.41
N PHE A 93 15.83 -2.24 -7.56
CA PHE A 93 14.65 -2.94 -8.06
C PHE A 93 14.26 -4.16 -7.21
N ASP A 94 15.23 -4.81 -6.54
CA ASP A 94 14.97 -5.92 -5.61
C ASP A 94 14.17 -5.44 -4.39
N LEU A 95 14.25 -4.14 -4.08
CA LEU A 95 13.44 -3.48 -3.05
C LEU A 95 12.25 -2.71 -3.66
N HIS A 96 11.77 -3.12 -4.83
CA HIS A 96 10.60 -2.54 -5.50
C HIS A 96 10.71 -1.04 -5.76
N LEU A 97 11.89 -0.54 -6.11
CA LEU A 97 12.04 0.78 -6.72
C LEU A 97 12.11 0.67 -8.25
N ASN A 98 11.39 1.55 -8.93
CA ASN A 98 11.48 1.72 -10.38
C ASN A 98 12.78 2.45 -10.76
N VAL A 99 13.11 2.46 -12.06
CA VAL A 99 14.29 3.16 -12.60
C VAL A 99 14.30 4.66 -12.27
N ASP A 100 13.13 5.29 -12.14
CA ASP A 100 12.98 6.70 -11.77
C ASP A 100 12.90 6.93 -10.26
N ASP A 101 13.30 5.96 -9.46
CA ASP A 101 13.21 5.93 -7.98
C ASP A 101 11.79 5.96 -7.41
N SER A 102 10.75 5.89 -8.25
CA SER A 102 9.40 5.75 -7.73
C SER A 102 9.17 4.35 -7.16
N CYS A 103 8.37 4.26 -6.09
CA CYS A 103 7.96 3.01 -5.49
C CYS A 103 7.09 2.21 -6.47
N CYS A 104 7.41 0.92 -6.65
CA CYS A 104 6.61 0.00 -7.44
C CYS A 104 5.43 -0.49 -6.60
N LEU A 105 4.31 0.24 -6.65
CA LEU A 105 3.11 -0.02 -5.85
C LEU A 105 2.12 -1.04 -6.46
N ASP A 106 2.62 -1.98 -7.26
CA ASP A 106 1.87 -2.88 -8.15
C ASP A 106 1.00 -2.20 -9.22
N TYR A 107 0.96 -2.83 -10.40
CA TYR A 107 0.27 -2.30 -11.58
C TYR A 107 -1.18 -2.81 -11.71
N LEU A 108 -2.10 -1.85 -11.84
CA LEU A 108 -3.35 -1.84 -12.61
C LEU A 108 -3.98 -3.20 -12.96
N LEU A 109 -4.60 -3.85 -11.99
CA LEU A 109 -5.68 -4.79 -12.29
C LEU A 109 -6.87 -4.42 -11.41
N ASN A 110 -7.85 -3.81 -12.07
CA ASN A 110 -9.16 -3.44 -11.53
C ASN A 110 -9.13 -2.39 -10.42
N PHE A 111 -8.59 -1.20 -10.73
CA PHE A 111 -9.01 -0.02 -9.99
C PHE A 111 -10.41 0.35 -10.49
N PRO A 112 -11.47 0.28 -9.67
CA PRO A 112 -12.68 1.01 -10.00
C PRO A 112 -12.28 2.47 -10.21
N GLU A 113 -12.92 3.12 -11.16
CA GLU A 113 -12.78 4.56 -11.34
C GLU A 113 -12.83 5.25 -9.97
N GLN A 114 -11.76 5.98 -9.64
CA GLN A 114 -11.67 6.92 -8.52
C GLN A 114 -11.48 6.31 -7.10
N LEU A 115 -10.32 5.71 -6.82
CA LEU A 115 -9.85 5.71 -5.42
C LEU A 115 -9.70 7.17 -4.94
N SER A 116 -10.19 7.45 -3.74
CA SER A 116 -9.84 8.69 -3.04
C SER A 116 -8.33 8.71 -2.75
N ALA A 117 -7.77 9.90 -2.55
CA ALA A 117 -6.36 10.02 -2.17
C ALA A 117 -6.06 9.28 -0.85
N SER A 118 -6.97 9.32 0.13
CA SER A 118 -6.86 8.57 1.38
C SER A 118 -6.79 7.06 1.15
N ALA A 119 -7.69 6.52 0.33
CA ALA A 119 -7.74 5.10 0.01
C ALA A 119 -6.48 4.66 -0.76
N PHE A 120 -5.96 5.50 -1.66
CA PHE A 120 -4.68 5.24 -2.32
C PHE A 120 -3.52 5.14 -1.31
N ILE A 121 -3.44 6.08 -0.35
CA ILE A 121 -2.38 6.05 0.66
C ILE A 121 -2.52 4.82 1.55
N LEU A 122 -3.71 4.55 2.08
CA LEU A 122 -3.95 3.44 3.01
C LEU A 122 -3.77 2.06 2.39
N HIS A 123 -4.14 1.87 1.12
CA HIS A 123 -4.16 0.54 0.48
C HIS A 123 -2.98 0.25 -0.42
N LYS A 124 -2.17 1.27 -0.76
CA LYS A 124 -1.01 1.11 -1.65
C LYS A 124 0.27 1.63 -1.02
N VAL A 125 0.25 2.89 -0.59
CA VAL A 125 1.45 3.57 -0.10
C VAL A 125 1.89 3.02 1.26
N TYR A 126 0.98 2.96 2.22
CA TYR A 126 1.25 2.49 3.57
C TYR A 126 1.70 1.02 3.59
N PRO A 127 1.01 0.06 2.94
CA PRO A 127 1.43 -1.34 2.91
C PRO A 127 2.82 -1.54 2.28
N PHE A 128 3.17 -0.76 1.26
CA PHE A 128 4.51 -0.78 0.68
C PHE A 128 5.57 -0.42 1.72
N PHE A 129 5.38 0.66 2.47
CA PHE A 129 6.37 1.05 3.48
C PHE A 129 6.45 0.08 4.66
N VAL A 130 5.34 -0.56 5.04
CA VAL A 130 5.33 -1.65 6.04
C VAL A 130 6.14 -2.84 5.55
N TRP A 131 6.00 -3.22 4.27
CA TRP A 131 6.79 -4.27 3.65
C TRP A 131 8.29 -3.91 3.68
N GLN A 132 8.64 -2.67 3.33
CA GLN A 132 10.03 -2.19 3.39
C GLN A 132 10.60 -2.26 4.81
N ALA A 133 9.83 -1.87 5.82
CA ALA A 133 10.25 -1.97 7.22
C ALA A 133 10.39 -3.41 7.69
N TYR A 134 9.55 -4.32 7.19
CA TYR A 134 9.66 -5.75 7.45
C TYR A 134 10.93 -6.35 6.85
N TYR A 135 11.19 -6.05 5.58
CA TYR A 135 12.39 -6.54 4.91
C TYR A 135 13.67 -6.00 5.56
N ASP A 136 13.70 -4.71 5.93
CA ASP A 136 14.80 -4.09 6.69
C ASP A 136 15.08 -4.84 8.01
N LYS A 137 14.03 -5.26 8.72
CA LYS A 137 14.16 -5.96 10.01
C LYS A 137 14.57 -7.42 9.86
N PHE A 138 13.92 -8.16 8.97
CA PHE A 138 14.00 -9.62 8.92
C PHE A 138 14.82 -10.16 7.75
N HIS A 139 15.23 -9.29 6.81
CA HIS A 139 15.94 -9.65 5.56
C HIS A 139 15.26 -10.78 4.77
N THR A 140 13.93 -10.89 4.91
CA THR A 140 13.09 -11.85 4.21
C THR A 140 11.76 -11.18 3.86
N PRO A 141 11.09 -11.59 2.77
CA PRO A 141 9.76 -11.09 2.47
C PRO A 141 8.77 -11.42 3.61
N PRO A 142 7.79 -10.55 3.88
CA PRO A 142 6.73 -10.85 4.84
C PRO A 142 5.90 -12.05 4.42
N PRO A 143 5.06 -12.61 5.31
CA PRO A 143 4.27 -13.81 5.04
C PRO A 143 3.26 -13.70 3.88
N VAL A 144 2.97 -12.48 3.43
CA VAL A 144 2.18 -12.21 2.21
C VAL A 144 2.98 -12.47 0.91
N GLY A 145 4.28 -12.71 1.02
CA GLY A 145 5.21 -12.89 -0.09
C GLY A 145 5.86 -11.58 -0.56
N GLU A 146 6.52 -11.67 -1.70
CA GLU A 146 6.99 -10.52 -2.46
C GLU A 146 5.80 -9.77 -3.07
N TYR A 147 5.89 -8.44 -3.17
CA TYR A 147 4.96 -7.69 -4.03
C TYR A 147 5.11 -8.24 -5.45
N SER A 148 4.02 -8.68 -6.10
CA SER A 148 4.16 -9.47 -7.32
C SER A 148 4.73 -8.62 -8.47
N HIS A 149 5.97 -8.90 -8.86
CA HIS A 149 6.53 -8.38 -10.11
C HIS A 149 5.76 -8.96 -11.31
N GLY A 150 4.69 -8.28 -11.75
CA GLY A 150 4.12 -8.45 -13.08
C GLY A 150 2.62 -8.77 -13.18
N ARG A 151 2.07 -8.31 -14.31
CA ARG A 151 0.65 -8.23 -14.73
C ARG A 151 -0.19 -9.52 -14.64
N ARG A 152 0.39 -10.71 -14.50
CA ARG A 152 -0.36 -12.00 -14.53
C ARG A 152 -0.44 -12.69 -13.18
N ALA A 153 0.64 -12.66 -12.39
CA ALA A 153 0.67 -13.28 -11.07
C ALA A 153 -0.23 -12.53 -10.08
N ALA A 154 -0.11 -11.19 -10.04
CA ALA A 154 -0.98 -10.33 -9.24
C ALA A 154 -2.47 -10.49 -9.59
N PHE A 155 -2.80 -10.77 -10.87
CA PHE A 155 -4.19 -11.00 -11.30
C PHE A 155 -4.76 -12.28 -10.70
N HIS A 156 -3.99 -13.36 -10.77
CA HIS A 156 -4.42 -14.66 -10.29
C HIS A 156 -4.59 -14.68 -8.78
N GLU A 157 -3.68 -14.03 -8.04
CA GLU A 157 -3.77 -13.90 -6.58
C GLU A 157 -4.96 -13.03 -6.18
N PHE A 158 -5.14 -11.86 -6.80
CA PHE A 158 -6.30 -11.00 -6.55
C PHE A 158 -7.65 -11.68 -6.83
N TYR A 159 -7.76 -12.40 -7.96
CA TYR A 159 -8.99 -13.14 -8.27
C TYR A 159 -9.23 -14.33 -7.35
N LYS A 160 -8.17 -14.99 -6.87
CA LYS A 160 -8.27 -16.05 -5.87
C LYS A 160 -8.78 -15.49 -4.56
N ASP A 161 -8.29 -14.35 -4.12
CA ASP A 161 -8.75 -13.68 -2.90
C ASP A 161 -10.19 -13.16 -3.04
N LEU A 162 -10.55 -12.60 -4.20
CA LEU A 162 -11.93 -12.23 -4.52
C LEU A 162 -12.90 -13.42 -4.50
N LYS A 163 -12.49 -14.58 -5.04
CA LYS A 163 -13.32 -15.80 -5.00
C LYS A 163 -13.54 -16.33 -3.58
N ASN A 164 -12.62 -16.03 -2.65
CA ASN A 164 -12.70 -16.48 -1.27
C ASN A 164 -13.42 -15.49 -0.34
N LEU A 165 -13.69 -14.27 -0.79
CA LEU A 165 -14.47 -13.28 -0.06
C LEU A 165 -15.94 -13.66 0.00
N LYS A 166 -16.48 -13.74 1.22
CA LYS A 166 -17.90 -13.92 1.46
C LYS A 166 -18.60 -12.55 1.50
N ARG A 167 -19.89 -12.56 1.14
CA ARG A 167 -20.77 -11.39 1.05
C ARG A 167 -20.70 -10.43 2.25
N ASN A 168 -20.53 -10.96 3.46
CA ASN A 168 -20.59 -10.17 4.70
C ASN A 168 -19.23 -9.69 5.21
N ASP A 169 -18.14 -9.98 4.50
CA ASP A 169 -16.77 -9.66 4.90
C ASP A 169 -16.50 -8.17 4.78
N ARG A 170 -15.49 -7.66 5.48
CA ARG A 170 -14.98 -6.33 5.15
C ARG A 170 -14.38 -6.38 3.75
N CYS A 171 -14.74 -5.38 2.93
CA CYS A 171 -14.27 -5.32 1.56
C CYS A 171 -12.75 -5.13 1.52
N ILE A 172 -12.06 -5.88 0.65
CA ILE A 172 -10.59 -5.77 0.46
C ILE A 172 -10.15 -4.45 -0.18
N CYS A 173 -11.07 -3.65 -0.72
CA CYS A 173 -10.78 -2.28 -1.10
C CYS A 173 -10.60 -1.35 0.12
N GLY A 174 -10.77 -1.90 1.33
CA GLY A 174 -10.60 -1.25 2.62
C GLY A 174 -11.50 -0.04 2.87
N SER A 175 -12.68 -0.01 2.23
CA SER A 175 -13.73 1.00 2.50
C SER A 175 -14.41 0.82 3.87
N GLY A 176 -14.03 -0.19 4.64
CA GLY A 176 -14.73 -0.62 5.84
C GLY A 176 -16.13 -1.18 5.59
N LYS A 177 -16.67 -1.15 4.37
CA LYS A 177 -18.02 -1.67 4.06
C LYS A 177 -18.01 -3.19 3.94
N LYS A 178 -19.19 -3.80 4.08
CA LYS A 178 -19.37 -5.24 3.74
C LYS A 178 -19.12 -5.44 2.23
N PHE A 179 -18.46 -6.52 1.84
CA PHE A 179 -18.10 -6.82 0.45
C PHE A 179 -19.31 -6.76 -0.49
N LYS A 180 -20.46 -7.32 -0.06
CA LYS A 180 -21.75 -7.26 -0.78
C LYS A 180 -22.33 -5.87 -1.02
N LYS A 181 -21.92 -4.89 -0.22
CA LYS A 181 -22.34 -3.50 -0.29
C LYS A 181 -21.24 -2.60 -0.88
N CYS A 182 -20.20 -3.21 -1.44
CA CYS A 182 -19.03 -2.54 -1.95
C CYS A 182 -18.62 -3.22 -3.26
N CYS A 183 -17.43 -3.82 -3.35
CA CYS A 183 -16.90 -4.32 -4.61
C CYS A 183 -17.66 -5.51 -5.21
N GLU A 184 -18.46 -6.29 -4.45
CA GLU A 184 -19.29 -7.36 -5.03
C GLU A 184 -20.28 -6.79 -6.07
N VAL A 185 -20.87 -5.62 -5.79
CA VAL A 185 -21.86 -4.97 -6.67
C VAL A 185 -21.21 -4.53 -7.98
N SER A 186 -19.98 -4.02 -7.91
CA SER A 186 -19.22 -3.58 -9.09
C SER A 186 -18.70 -4.76 -9.92
N LEU A 187 -18.44 -5.93 -9.31
CA LEU A 187 -17.94 -7.12 -10.02
C LEU A 187 -19.03 -7.83 -10.83
N LEU A 188 -20.29 -7.78 -10.40
CA LEU A 188 -21.42 -8.37 -11.12
C LEU A 188 -21.80 -7.62 -12.40
N GLN A 189 -21.44 -6.33 -12.53
CA GLN A 189 -21.72 -5.51 -13.71
C GLN A 189 -20.71 -5.68 -14.85
N VAL A 190 -19.60 -6.38 -14.61
CA VAL A 190 -18.56 -6.67 -15.63
C VAL A 190 -18.75 -8.07 -16.24
N SER A 191 -19.74 -8.82 -15.79
CA SER A 191 -20.02 -10.21 -16.21
C SER A 191 -21.26 -10.33 -17.12
N THR A 192 -21.77 -9.21 -17.62
CA THR A 192 -22.87 -9.09 -18.60
C THR A 192 -22.41 -8.20 -19.74
#